data_AF-A0A4Z1JZV3-F1
#
_entry.id   AF-A0A4Z1JZV3-F1
#
_cell.length_a   1.000
_cell.length_b   1.000
_cell.length_c   1.000
_cell.angle_alpha   90.00
_cell.angle_beta   90.00
_cell.angle_gamma   90.00
#
_symmetry.space_group_name_H-M   'P 1'
#
loop_
_entity.id
_entity.type
_entity.pdbx_description
1 polymer ?
#
loop_
_entity_poly.entity_id
_entity_poly.type
_entity_poly.pdbx_seq_one_letter_code
_entity_poly.pdbx_strand_id
1 'polypeptide(L)'
;MVYVKVSVVMSRDIECDCTTRYNGLSHEAVFQRRFNPETNEFYVDNPADILGALGCCGALKFKSRNADGEVTIDEGSHVAAIDSACSDNGKEGVRAAYGVYVGDTTPRCVSKLLDENLPQTTQVAELVAVRAVLRMAENVLDAFIDRGGNDDGDEDSPRISKILIITNSAYVVDGFSDWIYKWKENGFKTSTGKPVVNAELFRELDALISKFNHFHIPVWFWQVKKEFNASADALARKPLFGEQKVPALVPFVRDYKKFPKKC
;
A
#
# COMPACT_ATOMS: atom_id res chain seq x y z
N MET A 1 16.01 7.85 -19.48
CA MET A 1 14.83 8.76 -19.48
C MET A 1 15.10 9.90 -18.51
N VAL A 2 14.80 11.16 -18.85
CA VAL A 2 14.91 12.27 -17.90
C VAL A 2 13.65 12.26 -17.03
N TYR A 3 13.75 11.83 -15.78
CA TYR A 3 12.62 11.85 -14.85
C TYR A 3 12.30 13.28 -14.44
N VAL A 4 11.07 13.71 -14.69
CA VAL A 4 10.51 14.94 -14.09
C VAL A 4 9.84 14.53 -12.77
N LYS A 5 10.01 15.34 -11.72
CA LYS A 5 9.42 15.12 -10.38
C LYS A 5 7.99 14.59 -10.45
N VAL A 6 7.64 13.59 -9.63
CA VAL A 6 6.30 12.98 -9.60
C VAL A 6 5.23 14.02 -9.22
N SER A 7 5.63 14.97 -8.37
CA SER A 7 4.85 16.16 -8.00
C SER A 7 4.55 17.11 -9.17
N VAL A 8 5.32 17.06 -10.26
CA VAL A 8 5.20 17.93 -11.46
C VAL A 8 4.52 17.22 -12.63
N VAL A 9 4.43 15.90 -12.64
CA VAL A 9 3.70 15.11 -13.65
C VAL A 9 2.19 15.22 -13.42
N MET A 10 1.59 16.36 -13.78
CA MET A 10 0.13 16.57 -13.73
C MET A 10 -0.52 16.82 -15.10
N SER A 11 0.23 16.89 -16.21
CA SER A 11 -0.29 17.51 -17.44
C SER A 11 -0.08 16.79 -18.76
N ARG A 12 0.27 15.50 -18.76
CA ARG A 12 0.17 14.72 -20.01
C ARG A 12 -0.63 13.46 -19.75
N ASP A 13 -1.58 13.19 -20.63
CA ASP A 13 -2.19 11.87 -20.76
C ASP A 13 -1.05 10.89 -21.05
N ILE A 14 -0.55 10.27 -19.99
CA ILE A 14 0.52 9.29 -20.07
C ILE A 14 -0.17 7.96 -20.32
N GLU A 15 -0.27 7.61 -21.59
CA GLU A 15 -0.61 6.25 -21.99
C GLU A 15 0.47 5.31 -21.45
N CYS A 16 0.07 4.42 -20.56
CA CYS A 16 0.93 3.34 -20.10
C CYS A 16 1.09 2.35 -21.25
N ASP A 17 2.32 2.06 -21.68
CA ASP A 17 2.56 1.07 -22.73
C ASP A 17 2.34 -0.34 -22.18
N CYS A 18 1.10 -0.82 -22.36
CA CYS A 18 0.60 -2.13 -21.96
C CYS A 18 1.35 -3.32 -22.58
N THR A 19 2.29 -3.09 -23.51
CA THR A 19 3.03 -4.16 -24.21
C THR A 19 4.35 -4.55 -23.52
N THR A 20 4.79 -3.79 -22.51
CA THR A 20 6.05 -4.06 -21.80
C THR A 20 5.91 -5.25 -20.86
N ARG A 21 6.74 -6.29 -21.05
CA ARG A 21 6.87 -7.39 -20.08
C ARG A 21 7.85 -6.99 -18.98
N TYR A 22 7.42 -7.05 -17.72
CA TYR A 22 8.28 -6.81 -16.57
C TYR A 22 8.81 -8.16 -16.06
N ASN A 23 10.12 -8.41 -16.19
CA ASN A 23 10.74 -9.71 -15.87
C ASN A 23 10.05 -10.92 -16.52
N GLY A 24 9.52 -10.76 -17.74
CA GLY A 24 8.83 -11.82 -18.49
C GLY A 24 7.33 -11.97 -18.20
N LEU A 25 6.79 -11.26 -17.20
CA LEU A 25 5.36 -11.25 -16.85
C LEU A 25 4.59 -10.16 -17.60
N SER A 26 3.28 -10.37 -17.77
CA SER A 26 2.41 -9.39 -18.44
C SER A 26 2.23 -8.14 -17.58
N HIS A 27 2.00 -7.00 -18.24
CA HIS A 27 1.66 -5.74 -17.58
C HIS A 27 0.46 -5.89 -16.61
N GLU A 28 -0.55 -6.67 -17.01
CA GLU A 28 -1.73 -6.96 -16.20
C GLU A 28 -1.40 -7.74 -14.91
N ALA A 29 -0.50 -8.73 -15.00
CA ALA A 29 -0.08 -9.50 -13.83
C ALA A 29 0.68 -8.65 -12.81
N VAL A 30 1.44 -7.66 -13.27
CA VAL A 30 2.26 -6.75 -12.46
C VAL A 30 1.42 -5.68 -11.76
N PHE A 31 0.54 -5.02 -12.52
CA PHE A 31 -0.18 -3.83 -12.06
C PHE A 31 -1.61 -4.10 -11.59
N GLN A 32 -2.02 -5.37 -11.50
CA GLN A 32 -3.19 -5.72 -10.70
C GLN A 32 -2.99 -5.20 -9.26
N ARG A 33 -4.00 -4.53 -8.74
CA ARG A 33 -3.90 -3.87 -7.43
C ARG A 33 -4.19 -4.82 -6.27
N ARG A 34 -4.85 -5.96 -6.51
CA ARG A 34 -5.08 -6.97 -5.49
C ARG A 34 -3.83 -7.83 -5.32
N PHE A 35 -3.35 -7.94 -4.10
CA PHE A 35 -2.24 -8.81 -3.74
C PHE A 35 -2.70 -9.87 -2.75
N ASN A 36 -2.31 -11.11 -3.06
CA ASN A 36 -2.35 -12.22 -2.14
C ASN A 36 -1.11 -13.07 -2.40
N PRO A 37 -0.21 -13.24 -1.42
CA PRO A 37 1.04 -13.99 -1.62
C PRO A 37 0.80 -15.45 -2.02
N GLU A 38 -0.36 -16.04 -1.71
CA GLU A 38 -0.67 -17.43 -2.06
C GLU A 38 -1.03 -17.64 -3.54
N THR A 39 -1.48 -16.58 -4.21
CA THR A 39 -2.01 -16.65 -5.58
C THR A 39 -1.28 -15.71 -6.55
N ASN A 40 -0.45 -14.81 -6.04
CA ASN A 40 0.27 -13.85 -6.85
C ASN A 40 1.49 -14.51 -7.51
N GLU A 41 1.55 -14.47 -8.84
CA GLU A 41 2.55 -15.18 -9.66
C GLU A 41 4.00 -14.83 -9.31
N PHE A 42 4.27 -13.62 -8.79
CA PHE A 42 5.61 -13.24 -8.32
C PHE A 42 6.07 -14.03 -7.09
N TYR A 43 5.14 -14.67 -6.39
CA TYR A 43 5.37 -15.27 -5.07
C TYR A 43 4.85 -16.69 -4.93
N VAL A 44 4.39 -17.33 -6.02
CA VAL A 44 3.89 -18.73 -6.01
C VAL A 44 4.91 -19.72 -5.42
N ASP A 45 6.20 -19.46 -5.60
CA ASP A 45 7.30 -20.27 -5.06
C ASP A 45 8.00 -19.65 -3.85
N ASN A 46 7.53 -18.48 -3.37
CA ASN A 46 8.02 -17.85 -2.15
C ASN A 46 7.06 -18.21 -0.99
N PRO A 47 7.54 -18.81 0.12
CA PRO A 47 6.68 -19.12 1.25
C PRO A 47 5.96 -17.88 1.78
N ALA A 48 4.78 -18.06 2.38
CA ALA A 48 3.87 -16.99 2.84
C ALA A 48 4.44 -16.07 3.95
N ASP A 49 5.72 -16.23 4.30
CA ASP A 49 6.44 -15.39 5.25
C ASP A 49 6.95 -14.08 4.61
N ILE A 50 6.39 -13.67 3.47
CA ILE A 50 6.81 -12.57 2.57
C ILE A 50 7.02 -11.22 3.27
N LEU A 51 6.45 -11.03 4.46
CA LEU A 51 6.60 -9.84 5.28
C LEU A 51 7.37 -10.13 6.57
N GLY A 52 8.02 -9.10 7.12
CA GLY A 52 8.57 -9.14 8.48
C GLY A 52 10.08 -9.16 8.58
N ALA A 53 10.80 -8.88 7.49
CA ALA A 53 12.14 -8.36 7.68
C ALA A 53 12.00 -6.91 8.17
N LEU A 54 12.41 -6.69 9.41
CA LEU A 54 12.89 -5.38 9.81
C LEU A 54 14.16 -5.17 8.98
N GLY A 55 14.07 -4.37 7.91
CA GLY A 55 15.28 -3.97 7.16
C GLY A 55 16.28 -3.30 8.11
N CYS A 56 17.44 -2.86 7.61
CA CYS A 56 18.48 -2.25 8.47
C CYS A 56 17.98 -1.11 9.39
N CYS A 57 16.85 -0.48 9.02
CA CYS A 57 16.20 0.61 9.75
C CYS A 57 14.92 0.23 10.52
N GLY A 58 14.58 -1.06 10.66
CA GLY A 58 13.37 -1.48 11.39
C GLY A 58 12.06 -1.35 10.60
N ALA A 59 12.11 -1.10 9.30
CA ALA A 59 10.94 -0.97 8.44
C ALA A 59 10.44 -2.34 7.94
N LEU A 60 9.13 -2.45 7.73
CA LEU A 60 8.54 -3.59 7.04
C LEU A 60 8.99 -3.62 5.58
N LYS A 61 9.49 -4.78 5.15
CA LYS A 61 9.96 -5.03 3.79
C LYS A 61 9.40 -6.34 3.25
N PHE A 62 9.34 -6.43 1.92
CA PHE A 62 9.24 -7.71 1.23
C PHE A 62 10.52 -8.51 1.46
N LYS A 63 10.36 -9.82 1.61
CA LYS A 63 11.44 -10.78 1.55
C LYS A 63 11.14 -11.84 0.50
N SER A 64 12.19 -12.38 -0.09
CA SER A 64 12.11 -13.56 -0.96
C SER A 64 13.05 -14.63 -0.42
N ARG A 65 12.79 -15.88 -0.81
CA ARG A 65 13.64 -17.00 -0.47
C ARG A 65 14.08 -17.68 -1.76
N ASN A 66 15.38 -17.84 -1.96
CA ASN A 66 15.89 -18.56 -3.12
C ASN A 66 15.74 -20.09 -2.94
N ALA A 67 16.07 -20.86 -3.98
CA ALA A 67 15.98 -22.33 -3.96
C ALA A 67 16.84 -22.98 -2.86
N ASP A 68 17.92 -22.32 -2.45
CA ASP A 68 18.84 -22.78 -1.40
C ASP A 68 18.35 -22.40 0.02
N GLY A 69 17.22 -21.70 0.11
CA GLY A 69 16.63 -21.28 1.37
C GLY A 69 17.17 -19.96 1.94
N GLU A 70 18.07 -19.27 1.22
CA GLU A 70 18.58 -17.96 1.60
C GLU A 70 17.49 -16.90 1.47
N VAL A 71 17.37 -16.03 2.48
CA VAL A 71 16.38 -14.94 2.50
C VAL A 71 17.04 -13.64 2.06
N THR A 72 16.48 -13.01 1.03
CA THR A 72 16.87 -11.66 0.61
C THR A 72 15.77 -10.67 0.96
N ILE A 73 16.16 -9.44 1.30
CA ILE A 73 15.24 -8.35 1.66
C ILE A 73 15.22 -7.37 0.51
N ASP A 74 14.02 -7.04 0.03
CA ASP A 74 13.83 -5.97 -0.94
C ASP A 74 13.84 -4.62 -0.21
N GLU A 75 15.02 -4.05 -0.02
CA GLU A 75 15.20 -2.76 0.67
C GLU A 75 14.53 -1.58 -0.08
N GLY A 76 14.24 -1.75 -1.38
CA GLY A 76 13.45 -0.78 -2.15
C GLY A 76 11.96 -0.85 -1.86
N SER A 77 11.45 -1.93 -1.26
CA SER A 77 10.02 -2.08 -1.03
C SER A 77 9.48 -1.13 0.03
N HIS A 78 8.28 -0.60 -0.19
CA HIS A 78 7.56 0.22 0.76
C HIS A 78 6.31 -0.51 1.25
N VAL A 79 6.37 -1.06 2.46
CA VAL A 79 5.27 -1.82 3.05
C VAL A 79 4.67 -1.05 4.22
N ALA A 80 3.36 -0.88 4.20
CA ALA A 80 2.63 -0.22 5.27
C ALA A 80 1.32 -0.95 5.59
N ALA A 81 1.02 -1.09 6.87
CA ALA A 81 -0.29 -1.51 7.35
C ALA A 81 -1.10 -0.28 7.76
N ILE A 82 -2.35 -0.20 7.33
CA ILE A 82 -3.24 0.94 7.62
C ILE A 82 -4.50 0.48 8.34
N ASP A 83 -4.98 1.33 9.23
CA ASP A 83 -6.30 1.17 9.84
C ASP A 83 -6.89 2.53 10.20
N SER A 84 -8.17 2.54 10.56
CA SER A 84 -8.90 3.72 11.02
C SER A 84 -9.69 3.45 12.29
N ALA A 85 -9.98 4.52 13.02
CA ALA A 85 -10.86 4.49 14.18
C ALA A 85 -11.77 5.71 14.18
N CYS A 86 -12.90 5.60 14.87
CA CYS A 86 -13.90 6.65 15.01
C CYS A 86 -14.42 6.65 16.45
N SER A 87 -14.57 7.83 17.07
CA SER A 87 -14.87 7.95 18.51
C SER A 87 -16.29 7.52 18.89
N ASP A 88 -17.28 7.68 18.00
CA ASP A 88 -18.64 7.14 18.16
C ASP A 88 -19.38 7.29 16.82
N ASN A 89 -19.94 6.21 16.25
CA ASN A 89 -20.63 6.28 14.95
C ASN A 89 -22.00 6.97 15.09
N GLY A 90 -22.06 8.30 14.88
CA GLY A 90 -23.31 9.02 14.59
C GLY A 90 -23.83 10.03 15.63
N LYS A 91 -22.97 10.62 16.47
CA LYS A 91 -23.35 11.69 17.40
C LYS A 91 -22.55 12.98 17.19
N GLU A 92 -23.09 14.12 17.60
CA GLU A 92 -22.39 15.41 17.53
C GLU A 92 -20.99 15.31 18.20
N GLY A 93 -19.94 15.77 17.51
CA GLY A 93 -18.56 15.64 17.99
C GLY A 93 -17.80 14.36 17.57
N VAL A 94 -18.31 13.58 16.61
CA VAL A 94 -17.56 12.44 16.02
C VAL A 94 -16.19 12.90 15.51
N ARG A 95 -15.14 12.19 15.92
CA ARG A 95 -13.80 12.33 15.36
C ARG A 95 -13.34 11.00 14.79
N ALA A 96 -12.83 11.05 13.56
CA ALA A 96 -12.13 9.92 12.96
C ALA A 96 -10.62 10.11 13.10
N ALA A 97 -9.89 9.00 13.09
CA ALA A 97 -8.45 8.94 13.13
C ALA A 97 -7.95 7.81 12.26
N TYR A 98 -6.68 7.88 11.87
CA TYR A 98 -6.04 6.86 11.07
C TYR A 98 -4.63 6.55 11.58
N GLY A 99 -4.23 5.30 11.36
CA GLY A 99 -2.93 4.76 11.70
C GLY A 99 -2.24 4.27 10.44
N VAL A 100 -0.94 4.53 10.33
CA VAL A 100 -0.06 3.93 9.32
C VAL A 100 1.12 3.33 10.05
N TYR A 101 1.19 2.00 10.05
CA TYR A 101 2.28 1.24 10.64
C TYR A 101 3.26 0.82 9.54
N VAL A 102 4.53 1.22 9.67
CA VAL A 102 5.58 0.88 8.68
C VAL A 102 6.75 0.09 9.30
N GLY A 103 6.67 -0.27 10.59
CA GLY A 103 7.68 -1.08 11.29
C GLY A 103 7.92 -0.66 12.75
N ASP A 104 8.45 -1.60 13.54
CA ASP A 104 8.44 -1.60 15.02
C ASP A 104 9.28 -0.51 15.70
N THR A 105 10.20 0.09 14.97
CA THR A 105 11.14 1.09 15.50
C THR A 105 11.30 2.29 14.57
N THR A 106 10.38 2.43 13.61
CA THR A 106 10.47 3.51 12.63
C THR A 106 9.80 4.78 13.16
N PRO A 107 10.48 5.95 13.15
CA PRO A 107 9.84 7.23 13.46
C PRO A 107 8.81 7.66 12.39
N ARG A 108 8.59 6.82 11.37
CA ARG A 108 7.74 7.08 10.21
C ARG A 108 6.31 6.56 10.39
N CYS A 109 6.01 5.80 11.43
CA CYS A 109 4.64 5.41 11.76
C CYS A 109 3.78 6.66 11.99
N VAL A 110 2.55 6.66 11.46
CA VAL A 110 1.60 7.78 11.56
C VAL A 110 0.45 7.40 12.48
N SER A 111 0.07 8.34 13.34
CA SER A 111 -1.09 8.25 14.21
C SER A 111 -1.68 9.65 14.32
N LYS A 112 -2.76 9.92 13.59
CA LYS A 112 -3.31 11.28 13.44
C LYS A 112 -4.83 11.27 13.45
N LEU A 113 -5.40 12.36 13.97
CA LEU A 113 -6.81 12.68 13.75
C LEU A 113 -7.02 13.00 12.26
N LEU A 114 -8.20 12.67 11.76
CA LEU A 114 -8.67 13.15 10.48
C LEU A 114 -8.87 14.66 10.55
N ASP A 115 -8.54 15.35 9.45
CA ASP A 115 -8.83 16.77 9.27
C ASP A 115 -10.32 17.03 9.52
N GLU A 116 -10.63 18.06 10.31
CA GLU A 116 -12.01 18.39 10.70
C GLU A 116 -12.89 18.83 9.52
N ASN A 117 -12.28 19.28 8.43
CA ASN A 117 -12.99 19.67 7.21
C ASN A 117 -13.39 18.47 6.34
N LEU A 118 -12.90 17.27 6.66
CA LEU A 118 -13.27 16.04 5.98
C LEU A 118 -14.42 15.34 6.72
N PRO A 119 -15.28 14.58 6.01
CA PRO A 119 -16.31 13.78 6.67
C PRO A 119 -15.69 12.81 7.68
N GLN A 120 -16.09 12.93 8.95
CA GLN A 120 -15.57 12.13 10.07
C GLN A 120 -16.13 10.72 10.04
N THR A 121 -15.62 9.90 9.12
CA THR A 121 -16.02 8.49 8.93
C THR A 121 -14.78 7.61 8.86
N THR A 122 -14.94 6.33 9.22
CA THR A 122 -13.86 5.33 9.08
C THR A 122 -13.41 5.21 7.62
N GLN A 123 -14.35 5.14 6.66
CA GLN A 123 -14.02 5.03 5.24
C GLN A 123 -13.14 6.18 4.73
N VAL A 124 -13.44 7.43 5.10
CA VAL A 124 -12.61 8.58 4.72
C VAL A 124 -11.25 8.52 5.41
N ALA A 125 -11.21 8.15 6.68
CA ALA A 125 -9.94 7.98 7.41
C ALA A 125 -9.06 6.88 6.79
N GLU A 126 -9.63 5.77 6.34
CA GLU A 126 -8.91 4.71 5.61
C GLU A 126 -8.34 5.23 4.28
N LEU A 127 -9.12 5.96 3.49
CA LEU A 127 -8.63 6.57 2.23
C LEU A 127 -7.52 7.60 2.48
N VAL A 128 -7.61 8.38 3.57
CA VAL A 128 -6.54 9.29 3.96
C VAL A 128 -5.29 8.54 4.45
N ALA A 129 -5.44 7.38 5.08
CA ALA A 129 -4.31 6.52 5.42
C ALA A 129 -3.60 5.99 4.16
N VAL A 130 -4.36 5.56 3.13
CA VAL A 130 -3.81 5.21 1.80
C VAL A 130 -3.05 6.40 1.23
N ARG A 131 -3.64 7.61 1.27
CA ARG A 131 -2.97 8.83 0.81
C ARG A 131 -1.64 9.06 1.53
N ALA A 132 -1.60 8.89 2.84
CA ALA A 132 -0.38 9.06 3.62
C ALA A 132 0.73 8.10 3.16
N VAL A 133 0.42 6.82 2.93
CA VAL A 133 1.38 5.84 2.42
C VAL A 133 1.89 6.23 1.03
N LEU A 134 1.00 6.60 0.11
CA LEU A 134 1.39 7.01 -1.24
C LEU A 134 2.27 8.27 -1.23
N ARG A 135 2.00 9.24 -0.35
CA ARG A 135 2.85 10.44 -0.20
C ARG A 135 4.22 10.11 0.42
N MET A 136 4.28 9.16 1.34
CA MET A 136 5.57 8.68 1.88
C MET A 136 6.42 8.04 0.78
N ALA A 137 5.81 7.22 -0.08
CA ALA A 137 6.46 6.64 -1.25
C ALA A 137 6.88 7.69 -2.28
N GLU A 138 6.04 8.69 -2.54
CA GLU A 138 6.32 9.80 -3.47
C GLU A 138 7.55 10.58 -3.01
N ASN A 139 7.66 10.89 -1.71
CA ASN A 139 8.84 11.58 -1.16
C ASN A 139 10.13 10.78 -1.32
N VAL A 140 10.07 9.45 -1.21
CA VAL A 140 11.24 8.58 -1.44
C VAL A 140 11.64 8.62 -2.91
N LEU A 141 10.66 8.54 -3.81
CA LEU A 141 10.91 8.59 -5.26
C LEU A 141 11.43 9.96 -5.72
N ASP A 142 10.82 11.06 -5.26
CA ASP A 142 11.27 12.42 -5.57
C ASP A 142 12.70 12.65 -5.05
N ALA A 143 13.05 12.14 -3.85
CA ALA A 143 14.42 12.22 -3.33
C ALA A 143 15.43 11.38 -4.15
N PHE A 144 15.00 10.23 -4.69
CA PHE A 144 15.83 9.42 -5.59
C PHE A 144 16.11 10.17 -6.90
N ILE A 145 15.06 10.76 -7.50
CA ILE A 145 15.16 11.55 -8.74
C ILE A 145 16.04 12.79 -8.53
N ASP A 146 15.86 13.51 -7.42
CA ASP A 146 16.63 14.73 -7.10
C ASP A 146 18.14 14.45 -6.95
N ARG A 147 18.54 13.21 -6.61
CA ARG A 147 19.94 12.78 -6.56
C ARG A 147 20.49 12.31 -7.91
N GLY A 148 19.70 12.37 -8.98
CA GLY A 148 20.10 11.91 -10.31
C GLY A 148 19.96 10.41 -10.53
N GLY A 149 19.20 9.71 -9.67
CA GLY A 149 18.95 8.28 -9.82
C GLY A 149 18.27 7.96 -11.16
N ASN A 150 18.75 6.92 -11.83
CA ASN A 150 18.25 6.41 -13.10
C ASN A 150 17.95 4.91 -13.03
N ASP A 151 17.17 4.40 -13.99
CA ASP A 151 16.83 2.97 -14.08
C ASP A 151 18.03 2.10 -14.51
N ASP A 152 19.18 2.71 -14.84
CA ASP A 152 20.37 2.04 -15.40
C ASP A 152 21.31 1.41 -14.35
N GLY A 153 20.84 1.22 -13.10
CA GLY A 153 21.47 0.29 -12.16
C GLY A 153 22.66 0.82 -11.35
N ASP A 154 22.51 1.98 -10.71
CA ASP A 154 23.42 2.33 -9.61
C ASP A 154 23.00 1.55 -8.35
N GLU A 155 23.74 0.48 -8.03
CA GLU A 155 23.45 -0.51 -6.98
C GLU A 155 23.27 0.11 -5.57
N ASP A 156 23.82 1.31 -5.35
CA ASP A 156 23.95 1.91 -4.02
C ASP A 156 22.84 2.90 -3.62
N SER A 157 21.88 3.23 -4.51
CA SER A 157 20.75 4.10 -4.16
C SER A 157 19.42 3.34 -4.28
N PRO A 158 18.81 2.88 -3.16
CA PRO A 158 17.59 2.08 -3.23
C PRO A 158 16.44 2.92 -3.79
N ARG A 159 16.11 2.65 -5.04
CA ARG A 159 14.87 3.09 -5.67
C ARG A 159 13.70 2.37 -5.00
N ILE A 160 12.56 3.06 -4.88
CA ILE A 160 11.34 2.36 -4.49
C ILE A 160 11.01 1.29 -5.54
N SER A 161 10.86 0.04 -5.10
CA SER A 161 10.67 -1.10 -6.00
C SER A 161 9.21 -1.51 -6.15
N LYS A 162 8.43 -1.33 -5.08
CA LYS A 162 7.00 -1.68 -4.99
C LYS A 162 6.38 -1.07 -3.74
N ILE A 163 5.07 -0.86 -3.77
CA ILE A 163 4.29 -0.38 -2.64
C ILE A 163 3.25 -1.45 -2.26
N LEU A 164 3.22 -1.85 -0.99
CA LEU A 164 2.18 -2.74 -0.46
C LEU A 164 1.46 -2.08 0.70
N ILE A 165 0.15 -2.01 0.58
CA ILE A 165 -0.77 -1.51 1.60
C ILE A 165 -1.56 -2.69 2.17
N ILE A 166 -1.38 -2.94 3.46
CA ILE A 166 -2.05 -4.01 4.20
C ILE A 166 -3.21 -3.41 4.98
N THR A 167 -4.39 -4.01 4.88
CA THR A 167 -5.58 -3.55 5.60
C THR A 167 -6.57 -4.68 5.79
N ASN A 168 -7.46 -4.57 6.78
CA ASN A 168 -8.63 -5.42 6.92
C ASN A 168 -9.88 -4.84 6.24
N SER A 169 -9.78 -3.68 5.58
CA SER A 169 -10.90 -3.02 4.90
C SER A 169 -11.14 -3.55 3.50
N ALA A 170 -12.23 -4.31 3.33
CA ALA A 170 -12.72 -4.67 1.99
C ALA A 170 -13.06 -3.43 1.15
N TYR A 171 -13.51 -2.34 1.80
CA TYR A 171 -13.83 -1.08 1.11
C TYR A 171 -12.63 -0.49 0.39
N VAL A 172 -11.45 -0.50 1.03
CA VAL A 172 -10.20 -0.05 0.42
C VAL A 172 -9.75 -1.04 -0.66
N VAL A 173 -9.65 -2.33 -0.31
CA VAL A 173 -9.08 -3.33 -1.23
C VAL A 173 -9.95 -3.47 -2.48
N ASP A 174 -11.23 -3.81 -2.33
CA ASP A 174 -12.16 -3.97 -3.46
C ASP A 174 -12.35 -2.64 -4.21
N GLY A 175 -12.32 -1.51 -3.48
CA GLY A 175 -12.37 -0.17 -4.05
C GLY A 175 -11.27 0.05 -5.07
N PHE A 176 -10.02 -0.22 -4.71
CA PHE A 176 -8.88 -0.01 -5.60
C PHE A 176 -8.61 -1.16 -6.56
N SER A 177 -9.02 -2.40 -6.25
CA SER A 177 -8.75 -3.56 -7.12
C SER A 177 -9.87 -3.94 -8.06
N ASP A 178 -11.12 -3.52 -7.81
CA ASP A 178 -12.28 -4.01 -8.57
C ASP A 178 -13.23 -2.88 -8.96
N TRP A 179 -13.66 -2.07 -7.98
CA TRP A 179 -14.74 -1.10 -8.20
C TRP A 179 -14.30 0.10 -9.01
N ILE A 180 -13.07 0.60 -8.80
CA ILE A 180 -12.54 1.78 -9.48
C ILE A 180 -12.59 1.67 -11.00
N TYR A 181 -12.34 0.48 -11.56
CA TYR A 181 -12.39 0.25 -13.00
C TYR A 181 -13.80 0.44 -13.56
N LYS A 182 -14.79 -0.18 -12.89
CA LYS A 182 -16.22 -0.03 -13.24
C LYS A 182 -16.71 1.40 -13.03
N TRP A 183 -16.25 2.06 -11.98
CA TRP A 183 -16.61 3.44 -11.67
C TRP A 183 -16.06 4.43 -12.70
N LYS A 184 -14.86 4.21 -13.24
CA LYS A 184 -14.32 5.04 -14.33
C LYS A 184 -15.17 4.94 -15.59
N GLU A 185 -15.66 3.75 -15.92
CA GLU A 185 -16.52 3.51 -17.09
C GLU A 185 -17.92 4.11 -16.94
N ASN A 186 -18.49 4.07 -15.73
CA ASN A 186 -19.89 4.46 -15.51
C ASN A 186 -20.09 5.88 -14.93
N GLY A 187 -19.03 6.68 -14.87
CA GLY A 187 -19.06 8.05 -14.34
C GLY A 187 -19.19 8.12 -12.81
N PHE A 188 -18.58 7.18 -12.10
CA PHE A 188 -18.57 7.05 -10.63
C PHE A 188 -19.96 6.92 -10.02
N LYS A 189 -20.73 5.97 -10.54
CA LYS A 189 -22.05 5.60 -10.03
C LYS A 189 -22.03 4.21 -9.39
N THR A 190 -22.80 4.04 -8.32
CA THR A 190 -23.04 2.75 -7.68
C THR A 190 -23.88 1.85 -8.59
N SER A 191 -24.00 0.56 -8.23
CA SER A 191 -24.91 -0.37 -8.91
C SER A 191 -26.38 0.06 -8.89
N THR A 192 -26.75 0.93 -7.95
CA THR A 192 -28.10 1.53 -7.84
C THR A 192 -28.23 2.87 -8.57
N GLY A 193 -27.21 3.28 -9.33
CA GLY A 193 -27.20 4.51 -10.13
C GLY A 193 -26.92 5.80 -9.34
N LYS A 194 -26.70 5.71 -8.02
CA LYS A 194 -26.37 6.86 -7.18
C LYS A 194 -24.89 7.24 -7.32
N PRO A 195 -24.50 8.51 -7.11
CA PRO A 195 -23.08 8.87 -7.04
C PRO A 195 -22.35 8.08 -5.95
N VAL A 196 -21.12 7.64 -6.25
CA VAL A 196 -20.24 7.03 -5.25
C VAL A 196 -19.81 8.11 -4.25
N VAL A 197 -20.06 7.89 -2.95
CA VAL A 197 -19.91 8.90 -1.90
C VAL A 197 -18.51 9.51 -1.85
N ASN A 198 -17.47 8.69 -1.91
CA ASN A 198 -16.07 9.12 -1.81
C ASN A 198 -15.37 9.17 -3.17
N ALA A 199 -16.12 9.43 -4.26
CA ALA A 199 -15.60 9.39 -5.64
C ALA A 199 -14.35 10.28 -5.83
N GLU A 200 -14.34 11.50 -5.30
CA GLU A 200 -13.21 12.43 -5.44
C GLU A 200 -11.92 11.87 -4.82
N LEU A 201 -12.00 11.31 -3.61
CA LEU A 201 -10.85 10.68 -2.95
C LEU A 201 -10.33 9.47 -3.74
N PHE A 202 -11.25 8.65 -4.26
CA PHE A 202 -10.85 7.52 -5.12
C PHE A 202 -10.16 7.99 -6.40
N ARG A 203 -10.63 9.07 -7.04
CA ARG A 203 -9.99 9.63 -8.24
C ARG A 203 -8.60 10.19 -7.94
N GLU A 204 -8.46 10.94 -6.85
CA GLU A 204 -7.16 11.46 -6.40
C GLU A 204 -6.14 10.33 -6.21
N LEU A 205 -6.55 9.28 -5.50
CA LEU A 205 -5.69 8.14 -5.17
C LEU A 205 -5.42 7.25 -6.39
N ASP A 206 -6.40 7.04 -7.27
CA ASP A 206 -6.24 6.34 -8.55
C ASP A 206 -5.15 7.03 -9.40
N ALA A 207 -5.20 8.36 -9.49
CA ALA A 207 -4.22 9.14 -10.23
C ALA A 207 -2.81 9.01 -9.62
N LEU A 208 -2.67 9.05 -8.29
CA LEU A 208 -1.38 8.83 -7.63
C LEU A 208 -0.84 7.43 -7.88
N ILE A 209 -1.69 6.39 -7.82
CA ILE A 209 -1.29 5.02 -8.14
C ILE A 209 -0.84 4.90 -9.60
N SER A 210 -1.57 5.52 -10.54
CA SER A 210 -1.19 5.55 -11.95
C SER A 210 0.17 6.21 -12.18
N LYS A 211 0.53 7.23 -11.39
CA LYS A 211 1.89 7.79 -11.43
C LYS A 211 2.94 6.76 -11.05
N PHE A 212 2.78 6.03 -9.93
CA PHE A 212 3.74 4.98 -9.55
C PHE A 212 3.87 3.90 -10.63
N ASN A 213 2.76 3.48 -11.23
CA ASN A 213 2.77 2.51 -12.31
C ASN A 213 3.57 2.99 -13.54
N HIS A 214 3.53 4.29 -13.85
CA HIS A 214 4.35 4.87 -14.92
C HIS A 214 5.86 4.75 -14.65
N PHE A 215 6.28 4.83 -13.40
CA PHE A 215 7.65 4.56 -12.97
C PHE A 215 7.91 3.05 -12.79
N HIS A 216 7.04 2.17 -13.27
CA HIS A 216 7.12 0.72 -13.10
C HIS A 216 7.12 0.25 -11.64
N ILE A 217 6.50 1.02 -10.74
CA ILE A 217 6.37 0.69 -9.32
C ILE A 217 4.95 0.17 -9.09
N PRO A 218 4.76 -1.14 -8.88
CA PRO A 218 3.43 -1.67 -8.61
C PRO A 218 2.93 -1.20 -7.24
N VAL A 219 1.64 -0.84 -7.18
CA VAL A 219 0.92 -0.57 -5.94
C VAL A 219 -0.09 -1.67 -5.68
N TRP A 220 0.09 -2.33 -4.54
CA TRP A 220 -0.66 -3.51 -4.16
C TRP A 220 -1.41 -3.29 -2.85
N PHE A 221 -2.58 -3.92 -2.77
CA PHE A 221 -3.46 -3.94 -1.62
C PHE A 221 -3.68 -5.37 -1.18
N TRP A 222 -3.35 -5.65 0.08
CA TRP A 222 -3.55 -6.97 0.67
C TRP A 222 -4.57 -6.91 1.80
N GLN A 223 -5.68 -7.61 1.58
CA GLN A 223 -6.69 -7.79 2.61
C GLN A 223 -6.25 -8.86 3.61
N VAL A 224 -6.16 -8.48 4.88
CA VAL A 224 -5.84 -9.38 6.00
C VAL A 224 -6.98 -9.43 7.00
N LYS A 225 -7.01 -10.45 7.86
CA LYS A 225 -7.95 -10.47 8.98
C LYS A 225 -7.56 -9.43 10.02
N LYS A 226 -8.54 -8.93 10.78
CA LYS A 226 -8.37 -7.85 11.76
C LYS A 226 -7.28 -8.16 12.80
N GLU A 227 -7.19 -9.41 13.27
CA GLU A 227 -6.19 -9.84 14.25
C GLU A 227 -4.75 -9.66 13.77
N PHE A 228 -4.53 -9.62 12.45
CA PHE A 228 -3.22 -9.44 11.84
C PHE A 228 -2.92 -7.99 11.48
N ASN A 229 -3.84 -7.06 11.73
CA ASN A 229 -3.66 -5.61 11.51
C ASN A 229 -3.60 -4.82 12.82
N ALA A 230 -3.35 -5.50 13.95
CA ALA A 230 -3.45 -4.93 15.30
C ALA A 230 -2.52 -3.74 15.55
N SER A 231 -1.36 -3.68 14.87
CA SER A 231 -0.41 -2.57 14.98
C SER A 231 -0.98 -1.27 14.40
N ALA A 232 -1.62 -1.36 13.23
CA ALA A 232 -2.25 -0.21 12.60
C ALA A 232 -3.53 0.22 13.36
N ASP A 233 -4.32 -0.74 13.85
CA ASP A 233 -5.48 -0.49 14.74
C ASP A 233 -5.05 0.32 15.97
N ALA A 234 -4.00 -0.13 16.67
CA ALA A 234 -3.46 0.56 17.84
C ALA A 234 -3.00 2.00 17.51
N LEU A 235 -2.34 2.20 16.36
CA LEU A 235 -1.96 3.55 15.91
C LEU A 235 -3.17 4.43 15.58
N ALA A 236 -4.21 3.89 14.94
CA ALA A 236 -5.41 4.64 14.60
C ALA A 236 -6.21 5.05 15.84
N ARG A 237 -6.19 4.21 16.88
CA ARG A 237 -6.91 4.44 18.14
C ARG A 237 -6.23 5.46 19.06
N LYS A 238 -4.90 5.59 18.99
CA LYS A 238 -4.12 6.45 19.89
C LYS A 238 -4.59 7.92 19.97
N PRO A 239 -4.93 8.61 18.87
CA PRO A 239 -5.38 10.00 18.93
C PRO A 239 -6.77 10.18 19.55
N LEU A 240 -7.59 9.11 19.57
CA LEU A 240 -8.97 9.15 20.09
C LEU A 240 -9.06 8.66 21.53
N PHE A 241 -8.25 7.67 21.90
CA PHE A 241 -8.39 6.93 23.16
C PHE A 241 -7.13 6.98 24.03
N GLY A 242 -6.15 7.82 23.70
CA GLY A 242 -4.90 7.94 24.45
C GLY A 242 -3.93 6.80 24.18
N GLU A 243 -2.97 6.60 25.09
CA GLU A 243 -1.88 5.64 24.90
C GLU A 243 -2.39 4.22 24.60
N GLN A 244 -1.90 3.63 23.50
CA GLN A 244 -2.19 2.27 23.09
C GLN A 244 -0.89 1.48 23.08
N LYS A 245 -0.92 0.22 23.53
CA LYS A 245 0.17 -0.71 23.26
C LYS A 245 0.13 -1.06 21.77
N VAL A 246 1.10 -0.59 21.01
CA VAL A 246 1.27 -0.96 19.60
C VAL A 246 2.03 -2.30 19.57
N PRO A 247 1.36 -3.42 19.26
CA PRO A 247 2.09 -4.67 19.10
C PRO A 247 2.99 -4.56 17.87
N ALA A 248 4.11 -5.27 17.90
CA ALA A 248 4.81 -5.60 16.67
C ALA A 248 3.83 -6.21 15.69
N LEU A 249 3.89 -5.77 14.43
CA LEU A 249 3.22 -6.48 13.36
C LEU A 249 3.98 -7.79 13.25
N VAL A 250 3.54 -8.77 14.04
CA VAL A 250 4.11 -10.10 14.00
C VAL A 250 3.90 -10.52 12.57
N PRO A 251 4.98 -10.74 11.79
CA PRO A 251 4.80 -11.27 10.47
C PRO A 251 3.93 -12.50 10.58
N PHE A 252 3.12 -12.77 9.56
CA PHE A 252 2.38 -14.01 9.45
C PHE A 252 3.37 -15.19 9.48
N VAL A 253 3.80 -15.55 10.67
CA VAL A 253 4.61 -16.70 11.04
C VAL A 253 3.70 -17.49 11.95
N ARG A 254 2.67 -18.06 11.34
CA ARG A 254 2.15 -19.32 11.83
C ARG A 254 2.29 -20.29 10.67
N ASP A 255 3.34 -21.10 10.74
CA ASP A 255 3.45 -22.43 10.14
C ASP A 255 2.42 -22.73 9.05
N TYR A 256 2.57 -22.17 7.86
CA TYR A 256 1.91 -22.72 6.69
C TYR A 256 2.89 -23.66 6.02
N LYS A 257 2.93 -24.91 6.50
CA LYS A 257 3.45 -26.03 5.72
C LYS A 257 2.68 -26.06 4.39
N LYS A 258 3.30 -25.59 3.31
CA LYS A 258 3.12 -26.27 2.03
C LYS A 258 4.35 -27.14 1.83
N PHE A 259 4.03 -28.43 1.72
CA PHE A 259 4.90 -29.60 1.71
C PHE A 259 6.06 -29.46 0.73
N PRO A 260 7.16 -30.22 0.93
CA PRO A 260 8.17 -30.36 -0.12
C PRO A 260 7.46 -30.74 -1.43
N LYS A 261 7.75 -30.01 -2.51
CA LYS A 261 7.51 -30.51 -3.85
C LYS A 261 8.33 -31.79 -3.96
N LYS A 262 7.72 -32.95 -3.70
CA LYS A 262 8.30 -34.22 -4.13
C LYS A 262 8.34 -34.18 -5.65
N CYS A 263 9.51 -34.54 -6.17
CA CYS A 263 9.89 -34.64 -7.58
C CYS A 263 8.82 -35.30 -8.45
#